data_AF-A0A2P4PTV0-F1
#
_entry.id   AF-A0A2P4PTV0-F1
#
_cell.length_a   1.000
_cell.length_b   1.000
_cell.length_c   1.000
_cell.angle_alpha   90.00
_cell.angle_beta   90.00
_cell.angle_gamma   90.00
#
_symmetry.space_group_name_H-M   'P 1'
#
loop_
_entity.id
_entity.type
_entity.pdbx_description
1 polymer ?
#
loop_
_entity_poly.entity_id
_entity_poly.type
_entity_poly.pdbx_seq_one_letter_code
_entity_poly.pdbx_strand_id
1 'polypeptide(L)'
;KLYFIVKVNKKTIEKLLRTNSQIISKLEVLITGQKNLETHLSSIEKKLKDNNKNNNNTIDPEYVKELVKKVSKILFENFVYPSQDEYKLATEKYLKDENPEFMRQFKKNQWIIFFEKKIAPTLVQQHRSIRGTFTSRVKDVMYSVFEATGHKLPSINTQASPSKIQEWKSKAEVKRCYNNLFKKVKDGQPTTYMSLIID
;
A
#
# COMPACT_ATOMS: atom_id res chain seq x y z
N LYS A 1 -49.42 -69.81 -22.26
CA LYS A 1 -49.00 -68.39 -22.47
C LYS A 1 -48.94 -67.60 -21.15
N LEU A 2 -50.00 -67.58 -20.33
CA LEU A 2 -50.02 -66.87 -19.03
C LEU A 2 -48.92 -67.28 -18.04
N TYR A 3 -48.71 -68.59 -17.82
CA TYR A 3 -47.71 -69.09 -16.86
C TYR A 3 -46.28 -68.59 -17.15
N PHE A 4 -45.90 -68.54 -18.43
CA PHE A 4 -44.58 -68.07 -18.84
C PHE A 4 -44.41 -66.56 -18.58
N ILE A 5 -45.45 -65.77 -18.84
CA ILE A 5 -45.47 -64.32 -18.57
C ILE A 5 -45.31 -64.05 -17.06
N VAL A 6 -46.03 -64.79 -16.22
CA VAL A 6 -45.93 -64.67 -14.75
C VAL A 6 -44.52 -65.02 -14.25
N LYS A 7 -43.91 -66.08 -14.77
CA LYS A 7 -42.55 -66.51 -14.40
C LYS A 7 -41.48 -65.49 -14.82
N VAL A 8 -41.61 -64.90 -16.01
CA VAL A 8 -40.72 -63.84 -16.49
C VAL A 8 -40.86 -62.58 -15.63
N ASN A 9 -42.09 -62.14 -15.35
CA ASN A 9 -42.34 -60.97 -14.49
C ASN A 9 -41.77 -61.14 -13.08
N LYS A 10 -41.91 -62.33 -12.47
CA LYS A 10 -41.32 -62.63 -11.16
C LYS A 10 -39.79 -62.45 -11.15
N LYS A 11 -39.08 -63.01 -12.15
CA LYS A 11 -37.63 -62.86 -12.27
C LYS A 11 -37.20 -61.39 -12.45
N THR A 12 -37.99 -60.61 -13.19
CA THR A 12 -37.73 -59.18 -13.38
C THR A 12 -37.89 -58.41 -12.07
N ILE A 13 -38.96 -58.68 -11.31
CA ILE A 13 -39.20 -58.05 -10.00
C ILE A 13 -38.07 -58.38 -9.02
N GLU A 14 -37.62 -59.64 -8.96
CA GLU A 14 -36.49 -60.03 -8.10
C GLU A 14 -35.18 -59.33 -8.47
N LYS A 15 -34.93 -59.09 -9.77
CA LYS A 15 -33.77 -58.30 -10.21
C LYS A 15 -33.90 -56.84 -9.77
N LEU A 16 -35.08 -56.22 -9.95
CA LEU A 16 -35.34 -54.85 -9.52
C LEU A 16 -35.15 -54.68 -8.00
N LEU A 17 -35.64 -55.64 -7.21
CA LEU A 17 -35.45 -55.63 -5.74
C LEU A 17 -33.97 -55.67 -5.36
N ARG A 18 -33.18 -56.56 -5.98
CA ARG A 18 -31.73 -56.64 -5.74
C ARG A 18 -31.01 -55.33 -6.07
N THR A 19 -31.34 -54.72 -7.22
CA THR A 19 -30.77 -53.43 -7.60
C THR A 19 -31.15 -52.33 -6.61
N ASN A 20 -32.41 -52.28 -6.17
CA ASN A 20 -32.87 -51.29 -5.21
C ASN A 20 -32.16 -51.43 -3.85
N SER A 21 -31.93 -52.66 -3.37
CA SER A 21 -31.15 -52.88 -2.14
C SER A 21 -29.70 -52.37 -2.27
N GLN A 22 -29.07 -52.55 -3.43
CA GLN A 22 -27.72 -52.02 -3.69
C GLN A 22 -27.70 -50.49 -3.81
N ILE A 23 -28.76 -49.88 -4.35
CA ILE A 23 -28.89 -48.42 -4.40
C ILE A 23 -29.02 -47.86 -2.98
N ILE A 24 -29.84 -48.48 -2.13
CA ILE A 24 -30.04 -48.05 -0.75
C ILE A 24 -28.72 -48.09 0.02
N SER A 25 -27.93 -49.17 -0.08
CA SER A 25 -26.65 -49.24 0.63
C SER A 25 -25.64 -48.20 0.15
N LYS A 26 -25.62 -47.87 -1.15
CA LYS A 26 -24.79 -46.77 -1.68
C LYS A 26 -25.25 -45.40 -1.17
N LEU A 27 -26.55 -45.18 -1.03
CA LEU A 27 -27.10 -43.94 -0.47
C LEU A 27 -26.71 -43.75 0.99
N GLU A 28 -26.71 -44.81 1.81
CA GLU A 28 -26.27 -44.75 3.21
C GLU A 28 -24.79 -44.35 3.34
N VAL A 29 -23.93 -44.88 2.48
CA VAL A 29 -22.51 -44.51 2.43
C VAL A 29 -22.35 -43.03 2.04
N LEU A 30 -23.09 -42.56 1.05
CA LEU A 30 -23.05 -41.15 0.63
C LEU A 30 -23.54 -40.19 1.73
N ILE A 31 -24.62 -40.53 2.43
CA ILE A 31 -25.14 -39.73 3.56
C ILE A 31 -24.10 -39.63 4.67
N THR A 32 -23.40 -40.73 4.97
CA THR A 32 -22.34 -40.75 5.99
C THR A 32 -21.16 -39.88 5.56
N GLY A 33 -20.76 -39.96 4.29
CA GLY A 33 -19.73 -39.10 3.71
C GLY A 33 -20.08 -37.61 3.78
N GLN A 34 -21.33 -37.25 3.47
CA GLN A 34 -21.81 -35.87 3.52
C GLN A 34 -21.78 -35.31 4.95
N LYS A 35 -22.24 -36.08 5.95
CA LYS A 35 -22.18 -35.68 7.36
C LYS A 35 -20.75 -35.40 7.81
N ASN A 36 -19.79 -36.20 7.35
CA ASN A 36 -18.38 -35.99 7.69
C ASN A 36 -17.81 -34.71 7.02
N LEU A 37 -18.22 -34.40 5.79
CA LEU A 37 -17.81 -33.16 5.13
C LEU A 37 -18.38 -31.91 5.83
N GLU A 38 -19.62 -31.95 6.29
CA GLU A 38 -20.27 -30.85 7.02
C GLU A 38 -19.57 -30.56 8.35
N THR A 39 -19.14 -31.58 9.09
CA THR A 39 -18.37 -31.40 10.34
C THR A 39 -16.98 -30.80 10.07
N HIS A 40 -16.30 -31.25 9.01
CA HIS A 40 -15.02 -30.66 8.58
C HIS A 40 -15.16 -29.20 8.18
N LEU A 41 -16.19 -28.85 7.40
CA LEU A 41 -16.48 -27.47 7.00
C LEU A 41 -16.74 -26.59 8.22
N SER A 42 -17.56 -27.04 9.17
CA SER A 42 -17.83 -26.31 10.41
C SER A 42 -16.55 -26.06 11.23
N SER A 43 -15.63 -27.03 11.27
CA SER A 43 -14.33 -26.87 11.93
C SER A 43 -13.43 -25.85 11.22
N ILE A 44 -13.41 -25.88 9.88
CA ILE A 44 -12.65 -24.91 9.06
C ILE A 44 -13.19 -23.50 9.26
N GLU A 45 -14.52 -23.31 9.23
CA GLU A 45 -15.14 -22.01 9.48
C GLU A 45 -14.79 -21.46 10.86
N LYS A 46 -14.82 -22.30 11.91
CA LYS A 46 -14.42 -21.89 13.26
C LYS A 46 -12.97 -21.45 13.29
N LYS A 47 -12.05 -22.23 12.71
CA LYS A 47 -10.62 -21.87 12.61
C LYS A 47 -10.41 -20.57 11.84
N LEU A 48 -11.19 -20.30 10.79
CA LEU A 48 -11.11 -19.04 10.04
C LEU A 48 -11.59 -17.85 10.88
N LYS A 49 -12.69 -17.98 11.62
CA LYS A 49 -13.20 -16.94 12.53
C LYS A 49 -12.20 -16.65 13.65
N ASP A 50 -11.62 -17.68 14.26
CA ASP A 50 -10.63 -17.55 15.33
C ASP A 50 -9.33 -16.89 14.83
N ASN A 51 -8.85 -17.30 13.64
CA ASN A 51 -7.73 -16.62 12.99
C ASN A 51 -8.06 -15.15 12.73
N ASN A 52 -9.26 -14.81 12.26
CA ASN A 52 -9.62 -13.40 12.02
C ASN A 52 -9.67 -12.57 13.31
N LYS A 53 -10.09 -13.18 14.43
CA LYS A 53 -10.16 -12.51 15.73
C LYS A 53 -8.78 -12.24 16.33
N ASN A 54 -7.82 -13.15 16.14
CA ASN A 54 -6.42 -12.99 16.57
C ASN A 54 -5.62 -11.97 15.73
N ASN A 55 -6.15 -11.55 14.59
CA ASN A 55 -5.56 -10.47 13.77
C ASN A 55 -5.84 -9.07 14.34
N ASN A 56 -6.78 -8.97 15.28
CA ASN A 56 -7.11 -7.74 16.00
C ASN A 56 -6.34 -7.66 17.32
N ASN A 57 -5.05 -8.04 17.33
CA ASN A 57 -4.11 -7.39 18.23
C ASN A 57 -4.07 -5.92 17.79
N THR A 58 -4.90 -5.10 18.43
CA THR A 58 -5.12 -3.70 18.11
C THR A 58 -3.82 -2.94 18.33
N ILE A 59 -2.93 -2.95 17.34
CA ILE A 59 -1.71 -2.14 17.37
C ILE A 59 -2.18 -0.71 17.54
N ASP A 60 -1.64 -0.07 18.58
CA ASP A 60 -2.00 1.29 18.96
C ASP A 60 -1.88 2.22 17.74
N PRO A 61 -2.98 2.87 17.30
CA PRO A 61 -2.96 3.82 16.21
C PRO A 61 -1.94 4.96 16.43
N GLU A 62 -1.70 5.37 17.69
CA GLU A 62 -0.74 6.43 17.98
C GLU A 62 0.71 5.96 17.77
N TYR A 63 1.01 4.69 18.07
CA TYR A 63 2.31 4.10 17.75
C TYR A 63 2.57 4.11 16.24
N VAL A 64 1.57 3.73 15.42
CA VAL A 64 1.70 3.76 13.95
C VAL A 64 1.95 5.18 13.44
N LYS A 65 1.27 6.16 14.02
CA LYS A 65 1.42 7.57 13.64
C LYS A 65 2.82 8.11 13.95
N GLU A 66 3.36 7.83 15.13
CA GLU A 66 4.73 8.22 15.49
C GLU A 66 5.79 7.46 14.67
N LEU A 67 5.57 6.17 14.39
CA LEU A 67 6.39 5.39 13.46
C LEU A 67 6.45 6.07 12.08
N VAL A 68 5.29 6.38 11.49
CA VAL A 68 5.19 7.03 10.18
C VAL A 68 5.92 8.37 10.16
N LYS A 69 5.78 9.17 11.21
CA LYS A 69 6.44 10.47 11.33
C LYS A 69 7.96 10.35 11.38
N LYS A 70 8.51 9.35 12.07
CA LYS A 70 9.96 9.11 12.11
C LYS A 70 10.48 8.56 10.79
N VAL A 71 9.86 7.50 10.26
CA VAL A 71 10.27 6.85 9.01
C VAL A 71 10.21 7.83 7.83
N SER A 72 9.16 8.64 7.73
CA SER A 72 9.01 9.62 6.65
C SER A 72 10.13 10.66 6.62
N LYS A 73 10.64 11.11 7.78
CA LYS A 73 11.77 12.03 7.85
C LYS A 73 13.05 11.39 7.34
N ILE A 74 13.39 10.21 7.87
CA ILE A 74 14.59 9.45 7.48
C ILE A 74 14.56 9.12 5.98
N LEU A 75 13.39 8.73 5.47
CA LEU A 75 13.24 8.38 4.07
C LEU A 75 13.38 9.62 3.17
N PHE A 76 12.83 10.76 3.58
CA PHE A 76 12.89 12.00 2.78
C PHE A 76 14.31 12.53 2.60
N GLU A 77 15.21 12.30 3.56
CA GLU A 77 16.64 12.68 3.44
C GLU A 77 17.33 12.01 2.25
N ASN A 78 16.89 10.80 1.87
CA ASN A 78 17.51 10.01 0.82
C ASN A 78 16.66 9.95 -0.46
N PHE A 79 15.34 10.03 -0.34
CA PHE A 79 14.40 9.79 -1.43
C PHE A 79 13.27 10.83 -1.46
N VAL A 80 13.34 11.76 -2.43
CA VAL A 80 12.25 12.72 -2.68
C VAL A 80 11.01 12.04 -3.26
N TYR A 81 11.21 10.99 -4.06
CA TYR A 81 10.16 10.19 -4.71
C TYR A 81 10.38 8.68 -4.48
N PRO A 82 10.05 8.16 -3.29
CA PRO A 82 10.23 6.74 -3.00
C PRO A 82 9.19 5.87 -3.72
N SER A 83 9.65 4.69 -4.14
CA SER A 83 8.86 3.54 -4.57
C SER A 83 8.22 2.82 -3.37
N GLN A 84 7.25 1.94 -3.63
CA GLN A 84 6.59 1.16 -2.57
C GLN A 84 7.58 0.25 -1.81
N ASP A 85 8.54 -0.34 -2.51
CA ASP A 85 9.55 -1.19 -1.89
C ASP A 85 10.50 -0.37 -1.00
N GLU A 86 10.87 0.85 -1.40
CA GLU A 86 11.70 1.74 -0.58
C GLU A 86 10.98 2.14 0.72
N TYR A 87 9.69 2.47 0.66
CA TYR A 87 8.89 2.72 1.87
C TYR A 87 8.90 1.52 2.82
N LYS A 88 8.70 0.31 2.26
CA LYS A 88 8.67 -0.92 3.04
C LYS A 88 10.02 -1.25 3.66
N LEU A 89 11.09 -1.21 2.88
CA LEU A 89 12.45 -1.50 3.34
C LEU A 89 12.91 -0.52 4.42
N ALA A 90 12.65 0.78 4.23
CA ALA A 90 12.99 1.78 5.24
C ALA A 90 12.21 1.57 6.56
N THR A 91 10.92 1.23 6.46
CA THR A 91 10.09 0.92 7.63
C THR A 91 10.58 -0.33 8.35
N GLU A 92 10.87 -1.42 7.61
CA GLU A 92 11.39 -2.66 8.18
C GLU A 92 12.75 -2.44 8.84
N LYS A 93 13.64 -1.67 8.20
CA LYS A 93 14.96 -1.34 8.76
C LYS A 93 14.79 -0.57 10.06
N TYR A 94 14.03 0.52 10.05
CA TYR A 94 13.75 1.32 11.25
C TYR A 94 13.19 0.47 12.39
N LEU A 95 12.20 -0.39 12.12
CA LEU A 95 11.59 -1.23 13.14
C LEU A 95 12.54 -2.32 13.66
N LYS A 96 13.36 -2.92 12.81
CA LYS A 96 14.37 -3.90 13.25
C LYS A 96 15.42 -3.27 14.15
N ASP A 97 15.76 -2.01 13.92
CA ASP A 97 16.75 -1.29 14.71
C ASP A 97 16.15 -0.78 16.04
N GLU A 98 14.94 -0.22 16.02
CA GLU A 98 14.34 0.48 17.17
C GLU A 98 13.40 -0.40 18.01
N ASN A 99 12.70 -1.35 17.40
CA ASN A 99 11.77 -2.23 18.10
C ASN A 99 11.70 -3.63 17.44
N PRO A 100 12.74 -4.46 17.61
CA PRO A 100 12.76 -5.81 17.04
C PRO A 100 11.59 -6.68 17.52
N GLU A 101 11.14 -6.49 18.76
CA GLU A 101 10.03 -7.24 19.34
C GLU A 101 8.71 -6.97 18.61
N PHE A 102 8.49 -5.75 18.11
CA PHE A 102 7.33 -5.45 17.27
C PHE A 102 7.35 -6.29 15.98
N MET A 103 8.49 -6.39 15.32
CA MET A 103 8.61 -7.19 14.09
C MET A 103 8.41 -8.69 14.34
N ARG A 104 8.79 -9.20 15.53
CA ARG A 104 8.59 -10.61 15.90
C ARG A 104 7.13 -11.02 16.06
N GLN A 105 6.21 -10.06 16.22
CA GLN A 105 4.77 -10.34 16.32
C GLN A 105 4.16 -10.81 15.00
N PHE A 106 4.85 -10.61 13.88
CA PHE A 106 4.32 -10.88 12.55
C PHE A 106 4.99 -12.07 11.87
N LYS A 107 4.18 -12.94 11.25
CA LYS A 107 4.66 -13.79 10.15
C LYS A 107 4.86 -12.94 8.89
N LYS A 108 5.72 -13.37 7.96
CA LYS A 108 6.04 -12.65 6.71
C LYS A 108 4.80 -12.15 5.95
N ASN A 109 3.80 -13.00 5.74
CA ASN A 109 2.58 -12.61 5.01
C ASN A 109 1.68 -11.65 5.82
N GLN A 110 1.66 -11.79 7.15
CA GLN A 110 0.90 -10.88 8.02
C GLN A 110 1.52 -9.48 8.04
N TRP A 111 2.85 -9.40 8.09
CA TRP A 111 3.58 -8.14 8.00
C TRP A 111 3.26 -7.38 6.71
N ILE A 112 3.29 -8.07 5.56
CA ILE A 112 2.97 -7.47 4.26
C ILE A 112 1.57 -6.85 4.27
N ILE A 113 0.56 -7.63 4.70
CA ILE A 113 -0.82 -7.17 4.78
C ILE A 113 -0.97 -5.99 5.75
N PHE A 114 -0.29 -6.05 6.91
CA PHE A 114 -0.32 -4.98 7.90
C PHE A 114 0.28 -3.69 7.35
N PHE A 115 1.49 -3.78 6.76
CA PHE A 115 2.17 -2.64 6.17
C PHE A 115 1.31 -1.97 5.08
N GLU A 116 0.83 -2.76 4.11
CA GLU A 116 0.03 -2.25 2.99
C GLU A 116 -1.28 -1.58 3.45
N LYS A 117 -1.93 -2.14 4.48
CA LYS A 117 -3.24 -1.64 4.93
C LYS A 117 -3.17 -0.54 5.99
N LYS A 118 -2.14 -0.52 6.83
CA LYS A 118 -2.09 0.34 8.03
C LYS A 118 -0.97 1.38 7.99
N ILE A 119 0.17 1.08 7.39
CA ILE A 119 1.33 1.98 7.38
C ILE A 119 1.43 2.72 6.05
N ALA A 120 1.42 2.01 4.92
CA ALA A 120 1.74 2.56 3.61
C ALA A 120 0.88 3.77 3.21
N PRO A 121 -0.46 3.78 3.40
CA PRO A 121 -1.29 4.92 3.01
C PRO A 121 -0.91 6.19 3.78
N THR A 122 -0.76 6.07 5.10
CA THR A 122 -0.41 7.18 6.00
C THR A 122 1.02 7.65 5.75
N LEU A 123 1.94 6.72 5.50
CA LEU A 123 3.34 7.02 5.21
C LEU A 123 3.50 7.79 3.89
N VAL A 124 2.82 7.33 2.83
CA VAL A 124 2.81 8.02 1.54
C VAL A 124 2.21 9.43 1.67
N GLN A 125 1.13 9.59 2.45
CA GLN A 125 0.54 10.90 2.69
C GLN A 125 1.48 11.83 3.45
N GLN A 126 2.10 11.35 4.54
CA GLN A 126 3.06 12.12 5.34
C GLN A 126 4.28 12.53 4.50
N HIS A 127 4.83 11.61 3.70
CA HIS A 127 5.96 11.91 2.81
C HIS A 127 5.61 12.97 1.77
N ARG A 128 4.43 12.88 1.16
CA ARG A 128 3.92 13.90 0.22
C ARG A 128 3.78 15.27 0.91
N SER A 129 3.31 15.29 2.16
CA SER A 129 3.20 16.52 2.95
C SER A 129 4.56 17.15 3.21
N ILE A 130 5.54 16.37 3.69
CA ILE A 130 6.92 16.83 3.91
C ILE A 130 7.51 17.43 2.64
N ARG A 131 7.37 16.73 1.50
CA ARG A 131 7.83 17.23 0.20
C ARG A 131 7.13 18.54 -0.21
N GLY A 132 5.83 18.64 0.04
CA GLY A 132 5.06 19.86 -0.23
C GLY A 132 5.57 21.05 0.57
N THR A 133 5.75 20.86 1.88
CA THR A 133 6.30 21.88 2.79
C THR A 133 7.72 22.30 2.38
N PHE A 134 8.59 21.32 2.08
CA PHE A 134 9.95 21.59 1.62
C PHE A 134 9.95 22.41 0.32
N THR A 135 9.13 22.02 -0.66
CA THR A 135 9.00 22.74 -1.93
C THR A 135 8.50 24.18 -1.72
N SER A 136 7.57 24.40 -0.79
CA SER A 136 7.09 25.75 -0.46
C SER A 136 8.22 26.60 0.10
N ARG A 137 8.95 26.07 1.10
CA ARG A 137 10.08 26.78 1.70
C ARG A 137 11.16 27.12 0.68
N VAL A 138 11.54 26.18 -0.20
CA VAL A 138 12.50 26.43 -1.28
C VAL A 138 12.02 27.55 -2.21
N LYS A 139 10.73 27.59 -2.55
CA LYS A 139 10.17 28.68 -3.37
C LYS A 139 10.26 30.02 -2.65
N ASP A 140 9.88 30.09 -1.38
CA ASP A 140 9.91 31.33 -0.60
C ASP A 140 11.33 31.89 -0.50
N VAL A 141 12.31 31.04 -0.16
CA VAL A 141 13.73 31.42 -0.10
C VAL A 141 14.23 31.85 -1.49
N MET A 142 13.85 31.14 -2.55
CA MET A 142 14.19 31.54 -3.93
C MET A 142 13.72 32.95 -4.26
N TYR A 143 12.47 33.31 -3.94
CA TYR A 143 11.97 34.67 -4.15
C TYR A 143 12.77 35.69 -3.32
N SER A 144 13.04 35.39 -2.04
CA SER A 144 13.80 36.29 -1.16
C SER A 144 15.24 36.52 -1.65
N VAL A 145 15.95 35.48 -2.09
CA VAL A 145 17.33 35.59 -2.61
C VAL A 145 17.37 36.44 -3.88
N PHE A 146 16.44 36.21 -4.81
CA PHE A 146 16.38 36.99 -6.04
C PHE A 146 15.96 38.44 -5.82
N GLU A 147 15.07 38.71 -4.87
CA GLU A 147 14.71 40.07 -4.49
C GLU A 147 15.89 40.82 -3.83
N ALA A 148 16.58 40.18 -2.88
CA ALA A 148 17.73 40.75 -2.18
C ALA A 148 18.92 41.10 -3.09
N THR A 149 19.02 40.43 -4.25
CA THR A 149 20.09 40.64 -5.24
C THR A 149 19.68 41.58 -6.37
N GLY A 150 18.52 42.24 -6.28
CA GLY A 150 18.03 43.17 -7.31
C GLY A 150 17.53 42.47 -8.57
N HIS A 151 17.22 41.18 -8.49
CA HIS A 151 16.75 40.35 -9.59
C HIS A 151 15.33 39.82 -9.33
N LYS A 152 14.39 40.71 -9.01
CA LYS A 152 13.01 40.35 -8.65
C LYS A 152 12.37 39.39 -9.67
N LEU A 153 12.01 38.21 -9.19
CA LEU A 153 11.28 37.23 -9.98
C LEU A 153 9.79 37.61 -9.97
N PRO A 154 9.13 37.80 -11.14
CA PRO A 154 7.71 38.10 -11.16
C PRO A 154 6.91 36.91 -10.63
N SER A 155 5.87 37.17 -9.84
CA SER A 155 4.99 36.11 -9.34
C SER A 155 4.11 35.54 -10.46
N ILE A 156 3.62 34.31 -10.24
CA ILE A 156 2.65 33.64 -11.09
C ILE A 156 1.59 32.94 -10.24
N ASN A 157 0.35 32.99 -10.70
CA ASN A 157 -0.76 32.28 -10.07
C ASN A 157 -0.57 30.75 -10.21
N THR A 158 -0.79 30.01 -9.13
CA THR A 158 -0.73 28.53 -9.12
C THR A 158 -1.77 27.87 -10.02
N GLN A 159 -2.86 28.58 -10.35
CA GLN A 159 -3.92 28.14 -11.27
C GLN A 159 -3.74 28.69 -12.70
N ALA A 160 -2.56 29.22 -13.04
CA ALA A 160 -2.29 29.71 -14.38
C ALA A 160 -2.42 28.59 -15.43
N SER A 161 -3.01 28.92 -16.58
CA SER A 161 -3.08 28.00 -17.72
C SER A 161 -1.68 27.69 -18.27
N PRO A 162 -1.50 26.56 -18.98
CA PRO A 162 -0.21 26.22 -19.60
C PRO A 162 0.35 27.35 -20.48
N SER A 163 -0.50 28.04 -21.24
CA SER A 163 -0.11 29.19 -22.05
C SER A 163 0.44 30.36 -21.22
N LYS A 164 -0.23 30.73 -20.12
CA LYS A 164 0.23 31.78 -19.20
C LYS A 164 1.54 31.41 -18.50
N ILE A 165 1.71 30.13 -18.17
CA ILE A 165 2.98 29.63 -17.61
C ILE A 165 4.11 29.76 -18.64
N GLN A 166 3.85 29.42 -19.90
CA GLN A 166 4.84 29.55 -20.98
C GLN A 166 5.22 31.02 -21.23
N GLU A 167 4.23 31.92 -21.23
CA GLU A 167 4.46 33.36 -21.35
C GLU A 167 5.32 33.89 -20.18
N TRP A 168 4.98 33.50 -18.95
CA TRP A 168 5.76 33.86 -17.77
C TRP A 168 7.20 33.35 -17.83
N LYS A 169 7.42 32.09 -18.22
CA LYS A 169 8.76 31.53 -18.44
C LYS A 169 9.53 32.25 -19.54
N SER A 170 8.84 32.88 -20.49
CA SER A 170 9.44 33.59 -21.61
C SER A 170 9.95 35.00 -21.26
N LYS A 171 9.49 35.57 -20.13
CA LYS A 171 9.91 36.90 -19.63
C LYS A 171 11.42 36.95 -19.43
N ALA A 172 12.03 38.06 -19.84
CA ALA A 172 13.48 38.27 -19.73
C ALA A 172 13.99 38.14 -18.28
N GLU A 173 13.21 38.64 -17.32
CA GLU A 173 13.51 38.59 -15.88
C GLU A 173 13.58 37.14 -15.37
N VAL A 174 12.62 36.30 -15.76
CA VAL A 174 12.55 34.89 -15.37
C VAL A 174 13.71 34.11 -15.99
N LYS A 175 13.99 34.33 -17.29
CA LYS A 175 15.15 33.74 -17.96
C LYS A 175 16.47 34.14 -17.28
N ARG A 176 16.60 35.42 -16.89
CA ARG A 176 17.79 35.91 -16.18
C ARG A 176 17.98 35.20 -14.85
N CYS A 177 16.92 35.09 -14.03
CA CYS A 177 16.98 34.38 -12.74
C CYS A 177 17.38 32.91 -12.94
N TYR A 178 16.73 32.22 -13.89
CA TYR A 178 17.06 30.83 -14.22
C TYR A 178 18.52 30.65 -14.64
N ASN A 179 19.03 31.52 -15.51
CA ASN A 179 20.42 31.47 -15.98
C ASN A 179 21.44 31.80 -14.89
N ASN A 180 21.03 32.47 -13.81
CA ASN A 180 21.90 32.85 -12.70
C ASN A 180 21.87 31.84 -11.54
N LEU A 181 20.97 30.84 -11.56
CA LEU A 181 20.78 29.89 -10.46
C LEU A 181 22.09 29.25 -9.99
N PHE A 182 22.96 28.86 -10.93
CA PHE A 182 24.24 28.21 -10.63
C PHE A 182 25.44 29.16 -10.70
N LYS A 183 25.21 30.47 -10.86
CA LYS A 183 26.27 31.47 -10.86
C LYS A 183 26.55 31.95 -9.45
N LYS A 184 27.75 32.50 -9.25
CA LYS A 184 28.16 33.14 -8.01
C LYS A 184 27.35 34.41 -7.79
N VAL A 185 26.94 34.65 -6.54
CA VAL A 185 26.20 35.85 -6.16
C VAL A 185 27.12 37.08 -6.14
N LYS A 186 28.40 36.88 -5.80
CA LYS A 186 29.45 37.90 -5.82
C LYS A 186 30.72 37.31 -6.40
N ASP A 187 31.43 38.10 -7.21
CA ASP A 187 32.73 37.70 -7.75
C ASP A 187 33.74 37.44 -6.62
N GLY A 188 34.52 36.37 -6.76
CA GLY A 188 35.48 35.93 -5.75
C GLY A 188 34.91 35.09 -4.59
N GLN A 189 33.59 35.00 -4.41
CA GLN A 189 32.98 34.12 -3.39
C GLN A 189 32.53 32.78 -3.98
N PRO A 190 32.58 31.67 -3.21
CA PRO A 190 32.14 30.36 -3.70
C PRO A 190 30.61 30.25 -3.77
N THR A 191 29.89 31.11 -3.05
CA THR A 191 28.44 31.03 -2.87
C THR A 191 27.67 31.33 -4.15
N THR A 192 26.81 30.40 -4.55
CA THR A 192 25.91 30.53 -5.70
C THR A 192 24.49 30.90 -5.26
N TYR A 193 23.66 31.31 -6.21
CA TYR A 193 22.23 31.49 -5.93
C TYR A 193 21.60 30.19 -5.42
N MET A 194 21.91 29.05 -6.05
CA MET A 194 21.36 27.76 -5.67
C MET A 194 21.77 27.34 -4.26
N SER A 195 23.03 27.55 -3.85
CA SER A 195 23.45 27.22 -2.48
C SER A 195 22.65 28.01 -1.45
N LEU A 196 22.43 29.32 -1.65
CA LEU A 196 21.61 30.11 -0.73
C LEU A 196 20.13 29.70 -0.69
N ILE A 197 19.63 29.06 -1.74
CA ILE A 197 18.23 28.64 -1.85
C ILE A 197 17.98 27.31 -1.14
N ILE A 198 18.99 26.44 -1.12
CA ILE A 198 18.88 25.08 -0.55
C ILE A 198 19.49 24.94 0.85
N ASP A 199 20.30 25.91 1.29
CA ASP A 199 20.79 26.04 2.67
C ASP A 199 19.62 26.20 3.68
#